data_AF-A0A662FFC9-F1
#
_entry.id   AF-A0A662FFC9-F1
#
_cell.length_a   1.000
_cell.length_b   1.000
_cell.length_c   1.000
_cell.angle_alpha   90.00
_cell.angle_beta   90.00
_cell.angle_gamma   90.00
#
_symmetry.space_group_name_H-M   'P 1'
#
loop_
_entity.id
_entity.type
_entity.pdbx_description
1 polymer ?
#
loop_
_entity_poly.entity_id
_entity_poly.type
_entity_poly.pdbx_seq_one_letter_code
_entity_poly.pdbx_strand_id
1 'polypeptide(L)'
;MRYIGSGKAKLTEWLRQCLNAGGAPTMVVEYAGVEIKGPDGTPAVLVRCFGAGDRVTGGVIYGLPAELVEKIKISKKDIITLKEELGL
;
A
#
# COMPACT_ATOMS: atom_id res chain seq x y z
N MET A 1 11.24 8.86 3.38
CA MET A 1 10.22 7.78 3.37
C MET A 1 10.85 6.52 3.95
N ARG A 2 10.16 5.75 4.80
CA ARG A 2 10.69 4.49 5.34
C ARG A 2 10.19 3.32 4.50
N TYR A 3 11.10 2.50 3.98
CA TYR A 3 10.74 1.23 3.35
C TYR A 3 10.43 0.18 4.42
N ILE A 4 9.30 -0.50 4.29
CA ILE A 4 8.83 -1.51 5.25
C ILE A 4 8.80 -2.93 4.67
N GLY A 5 9.17 -3.06 3.40
CA GLY A 5 9.42 -4.34 2.72
C GLY A 5 9.10 -4.26 1.23
N SER A 6 9.02 -5.42 0.58
CA SER A 6 8.80 -5.53 -0.86
C SER A 6 7.91 -6.69 -1.25
N GLY A 7 7.34 -6.60 -2.46
CA GLY A 7 6.52 -7.63 -3.08
C GLY A 7 5.05 -7.62 -2.65
N LYS A 8 4.23 -8.31 -3.45
CA LYS A 8 2.78 -8.43 -3.23
C LYS A 8 2.45 -9.09 -1.88
N ALA A 9 3.23 -10.09 -1.48
CA ALA A 9 3.03 -10.78 -0.20
C ALA A 9 3.12 -9.83 1.00
N LYS A 10 4.10 -8.91 1.00
CA LYS A 10 4.26 -7.94 2.08
C LYS A 10 3.11 -6.92 2.11
N LEU A 11 2.64 -6.50 0.93
CA LEU A 11 1.48 -5.61 0.82
C LEU A 11 0.24 -6.28 1.41
N THR A 12 -0.06 -7.52 1.03
CA THR A 12 -1.20 -8.26 1.57
C THR A 12 -1.09 -8.47 3.08
N GLU A 13 0.10 -8.83 3.58
CA GLU A 13 0.36 -8.99 5.01
C GLU A 13 0.07 -7.69 5.77
N TRP A 14 0.60 -6.56 5.29
CA TRP A 14 0.39 -5.26 5.92
C TRP A 14 -1.08 -4.84 5.92
N LEU A 15 -1.80 -5.07 4.81
CA LEU A 15 -3.23 -4.78 4.72
C LEU A 15 -4.04 -5.58 5.74
N ARG A 16 -3.75 -6.87 5.89
CA ARG A 16 -4.37 -7.72 6.92
C ARG A 16 -4.10 -7.21 8.32
N GLN A 17 -2.86 -6.80 8.62
CA GLN A 17 -2.52 -6.22 9.92
C GLN A 17 -3.34 -4.96 10.21
N CYS A 18 -3.46 -4.05 9.24
CA CYS A 18 -4.25 -2.83 9.43
C CYS A 18 -5.74 -3.12 9.65
N LEU A 19 -6.33 -4.01 8.84
CA LEU A 19 -7.74 -4.42 8.99
C LEU A 19 -8.00 -5.13 10.32
N ASN A 20 -7.11 -6.06 10.72
CA ASN A 20 -7.21 -6.77 12.00
C ASN A 20 -7.06 -5.83 13.21
N ALA A 21 -6.31 -4.75 13.06
CA ALA A 21 -6.17 -3.72 14.09
C ALA A 21 -7.39 -2.78 14.17
N GLY A 22 -8.40 -2.97 13.32
CA GLY A 22 -9.60 -2.12 13.25
C GLY A 22 -9.38 -0.80 12.49
N GLY A 23 -8.27 -0.68 11.75
CA GLY A 23 -7.95 0.50 10.97
C GLY A 23 -8.41 0.43 9.52
N ALA A 24 -8.41 1.58 8.85
CA ALA A 24 -8.67 1.71 7.43
C ALA A 24 -7.33 1.87 6.66
N PRO A 25 -6.89 0.85 5.91
CA PRO A 25 -5.66 0.95 5.13
C PRO A 25 -5.82 1.94 3.97
N THR A 26 -4.85 2.82 3.80
CA THR A 26 -4.77 3.84 2.75
C THR A 26 -3.49 3.65 1.97
N MET A 27 -3.60 3.65 0.64
CA MET A 27 -2.46 3.46 -0.26
C MET A 27 -2.26 4.71 -1.11
N VAL A 28 -1.01 5.08 -1.35
CA VAL A 28 -0.62 6.23 -2.17
C VAL A 28 0.50 5.78 -3.09
N VAL A 29 0.31 5.94 -4.39
CA VAL A 29 1.30 5.56 -5.42
C VAL A 29 2.08 6.75 -5.97
N GLU A 30 1.61 7.96 -5.65
CA GLU A 30 2.16 9.21 -6.15
C GLU A 30 2.19 10.24 -5.03
N TYR A 31 3.28 10.98 -4.91
CA TYR A 31 3.43 12.07 -3.97
C TYR A 31 3.90 13.33 -4.72
N ALA A 32 3.12 14.41 -4.62
CA ALA A 32 3.39 15.67 -5.29
C ALA A 32 3.61 15.55 -6.82
N GLY A 33 2.84 14.70 -7.51
CA GLY A 33 2.97 14.48 -8.96
C GLY A 33 4.11 13.52 -9.35
N VAL A 34 4.83 12.95 -8.37
CA VAL A 34 5.93 12.02 -8.61
C VAL A 34 5.55 10.62 -8.16
N GLU A 35 5.71 9.65 -9.06
CA GLU A 35 5.47 8.24 -8.75
C GLU A 35 6.45 7.74 -7.68
N ILE A 36 5.91 7.05 -6.68
CA ILE A 36 6.72 6.47 -5.62
C ILE A 36 7.44 5.25 -6.18
N LYS A 37 8.76 5.24 -6.05
CA LYS A 37 9.62 4.15 -6.50
C LYS A 37 10.42 3.53 -5.35
N GLY A 38 10.71 2.25 -5.50
CA GLY A 38 11.63 1.51 -4.65
C GLY A 38 13.08 1.97 -4.81
N PRO A 39 13.96 1.55 -3.89
CA PRO A 39 15.41 1.80 -4.02
C PRO A 39 16.03 1.13 -5.25
N ASP A 40 15.36 0.12 -5.81
CA ASP A 40 15.71 -0.61 -7.02
C ASP A 40 15.04 -0.06 -8.29
N GLY A 41 14.34 1.08 -8.19
CA GLY A 41 13.60 1.69 -9.30
C GLY A 41 12.26 1.03 -9.64
N THR A 42 11.87 0.00 -8.91
CA THR A 42 10.59 -0.69 -9.12
C THR A 42 9.40 0.14 -8.63
N PRO A 43 8.18 -0.12 -9.14
CA PRO A 43 6.97 0.52 -8.63
C PRO A 43 6.79 0.29 -7.12
N ALA A 44 6.37 1.33 -6.42
CA ALA A 44 6.19 1.28 -4.98
C ALA A 44 4.92 2.02 -4.53
N VAL A 45 4.44 1.66 -3.35
CA VAL A 45 3.22 2.17 -2.76
C VAL A 45 3.49 2.55 -1.31
N LEU A 46 3.15 3.78 -0.95
CA LEU A 46 3.11 4.23 0.43
C LEU A 46 1.80 3.79 1.07
N VAL A 47 1.91 2.97 2.10
CA VAL A 47 0.77 2.44 2.87
C VAL A 47 0.68 3.14 4.23
N ARG A 48 -0.54 3.47 4.67
CA ARG A 48 -0.85 4.14 5.94
C ARG A 48 -2.10 3.55 6.55
N CYS A 49 -2.09 3.24 7.85
CA CYS A 49 -3.25 2.67 8.53
C CYS A 49 -3.97 3.78 9.30
N PHE A 50 -5.16 4.19 8.84
CA PHE A 50 -5.96 5.21 9.51
C PHE A 50 -6.72 4.59 10.69
N GLY A 51 -6.75 5.26 11.85
CA GLY A 51 -7.41 4.75 13.06
C GLY A 51 -6.64 3.68 13.86
N ALA A 52 -5.55 3.13 13.32
CA ALA A 52 -4.67 2.17 14.01
C ALA A 52 -3.17 2.35 13.67
N GLY A 53 -2.76 3.56 13.28
CA GLY A 53 -1.39 3.86 12.84
C GLY A 53 -0.34 3.80 13.95
N ASP A 54 -0.78 3.89 15.21
CA ASP A 54 0.04 3.66 16.41
C ASP A 54 0.42 2.18 16.59
N ARG A 55 -0.41 1.25 16.08
CA ARG A 55 -0.18 -0.20 16.13
C ARG A 55 0.42 -0.75 14.85
N VAL A 56 -0.01 -0.22 13.70
CA VAL A 56 0.41 -0.68 12.37
C VAL A 56 1.13 0.46 11.67
N THR A 57 2.46 0.44 11.78
CA THR A 57 3.32 1.47 11.19
C THR A 57 3.20 1.47 9.66
N GLY A 58 2.90 2.65 9.10
CA GLY A 58 2.90 2.87 7.66
C GLY A 58 4.31 2.98 7.07
N GLY A 59 4.41 2.88 5.76
CA GLY A 59 5.70 2.94 5.05
C GLY A 59 5.57 2.63 3.58
N VAL A 60 6.70 2.52 2.89
CA VAL A 60 6.74 2.23 1.46
C VAL A 60 7.00 0.74 1.24
N ILE A 61 6.14 0.12 0.43
CA ILE A 61 6.31 -1.24 -0.07
C ILE A 61 6.64 -1.16 -1.55
N TYR A 62 7.76 -1.72 -1.97
CA TYR A 62 8.27 -1.66 -3.35
C TYR A 62 8.32 -3.04 -4.01
N GLY A 63 8.80 -3.16 -5.24
CA GLY A 63 8.86 -4.44 -5.95
C GLY A 63 7.47 -4.96 -6.30
N LEU A 64 6.53 -4.05 -6.54
CA LEU A 64 5.16 -4.40 -6.89
C LEU A 64 4.99 -4.47 -8.41
N PRO A 65 4.15 -5.38 -8.92
CA PRO A 65 3.85 -5.42 -10.35
C PRO A 65 3.19 -4.11 -10.78
N ALA A 66 3.60 -3.57 -11.94
CA ALA A 66 3.14 -2.28 -12.43
C ALA A 66 1.62 -2.20 -12.56
N GLU A 67 0.98 -3.29 -13.04
CA GLU A 67 -0.48 -3.39 -13.14
C GLU A 67 -1.20 -3.15 -11.81
N LEU A 68 -0.64 -3.67 -10.70
CA LEU A 68 -1.22 -3.47 -9.37
C LEU A 68 -1.11 -2.01 -8.92
N VAL A 69 0.04 -1.38 -9.18
CA VAL A 69 0.25 0.03 -8.82
C VAL A 69 -0.65 0.94 -9.65
N GLU A 70 -0.84 0.64 -10.94
CA GLU A 70 -1.75 1.36 -11.82
C GLU A 70 -3.21 1.21 -11.37
N LYS A 71 -3.64 0.00 -11.01
CA LYS A 71 -4.96 -0.23 -10.40
C LYS A 71 -5.15 0.60 -9.13
N ILE A 72 -4.17 0.62 -8.22
CA ILE A 72 -4.23 1.45 -6.99
C ILE A 72 -4.28 2.95 -7.32
N LYS A 73 -3.60 3.39 -8.39
CA LYS A 73 -3.68 4.77 -8.90
C LYS A 73 -5.09 5.13 -9.34
N ILE A 74 -5.72 4.26 -10.12
CA ILE A 74 -7.06 4.43 -10.70
C ILE A 74 -8.14 4.35 -9.63
N SER A 75 -8.03 3.41 -8.69
CA SER A 75 -8.98 3.21 -7.58
C SER A 75 -8.95 4.34 -6.54
N LYS A 76 -8.27 5.46 -6.79
CA LYS A 76 -8.27 6.69 -5.97
C LYS A 76 -8.17 6.45 -4.46
N LYS A 77 -7.32 5.50 -4.04
CA LYS A 77 -7.02 5.21 -2.62
C LYS A 77 -8.16 4.53 -1.84
N ASP A 78 -9.22 4.05 -2.50
CA ASP A 78 -10.36 3.42 -1.84
C ASP A 78 -10.11 1.91 -1.67
N ILE A 79 -9.79 1.47 -0.46
CA ILE A 79 -9.51 0.06 -0.16
C ILE A 79 -10.77 -0.81 -0.27
N ILE A 80 -11.96 -0.19 -0.23
CA ILE A 80 -13.25 -0.89 -0.30
C ILE A 80 -13.37 -1.57 -1.66
N THR A 81 -12.91 -0.93 -2.74
CA THR A 81 -12.95 -1.48 -4.10
C THR A 81 -11.88 -2.54 -4.35
N LEU A 82 -10.76 -2.51 -3.62
CA LEU A 82 -9.64 -3.45 -3.80
C LEU A 82 -9.76 -4.71 -2.94
N LYS A 83 -10.73 -4.79 -2.02
CA LYS A 83 -10.93 -5.93 -1.13
C LYS A 83 -11.16 -7.24 -1.89
N GLU A 84 -12.00 -7.21 -2.92
CA GLU A 84 -12.33 -8.38 -3.74
C GLU A 84 -11.13 -8.89 -4.56
N GLU A 85 -10.30 -8.00 -5.12
CA GLU A 85 -9.12 -8.39 -5.91
C GLU A 85 -7.93 -8.84 -5.04
N LEU A 86 -7.83 -8.33 -3.82
CA LEU A 86 -6.75 -8.67 -2.89
C LEU A 86 -7.05 -9.92 -2.05
N GLY A 87 -8.23 -10.53 -2.23
CA GLY A 87 -8.65 -11.72 -1.49
C GLY A 87 -8.72 -11.48 0.01
N LEU A 88 -9.23 -10.30 0.39
CA LEU A 88 -9.39 -9.82 1.77
C LEU A 88 -10.84 -9.88 2.23
#